data_AF-A0A075JLA3-F1
#
_entry.id   AF-A0A075JLA3-F1
#
_cell.length_a   1.000
_cell.length_b   1.000
_cell.length_c   1.000
_cell.angle_alpha   90.00
_cell.angle_beta   90.00
_cell.angle_gamma   90.00
#
_symmetry.space_group_name_H-M   'P 1'
#
loop_
_entity.id
_entity.type
_entity.pdbx_description
1 polymer ?
#
loop_
_entity_poly.entity_id
_entity_poly.type
_entity_poly.pdbx_seq_one_letter_code
_entity_poly.pdbx_strand_id
1 'polypeptide(L)'
;MGCGKEFSTGNCVCDILKDIVEAQQDVVENCCITSCERSISDLLGESDNGNGLDTVPVILYCKDGCKPFKGFGADPDDIGDMMASFFFRVKRVDDDCCAVLELLRDPHDNNPNPCDPVEQDTKPLRATGICITVDLNCFCHVTCLPAVSAF
;
A
#
# COMPACT_ATOMS: atom_id res chain seq x y z
N MET A 1 6.72 22.29 18.25
CA MET A 1 7.04 22.99 16.99
C MET A 1 7.07 21.95 15.88
N GLY A 2 5.93 21.65 15.28
CA GLY A 2 5.81 20.70 14.16
C GLY A 2 5.09 21.41 13.02
N CYS A 3 5.71 21.43 11.83
CA CYS A 3 5.24 22.16 10.66
C CYS A 3 3.80 21.77 10.29
N GLY A 4 2.92 22.78 10.24
CA GLY A 4 1.58 22.64 9.69
C GLY A 4 1.65 22.54 8.16
N LYS A 5 1.16 21.43 7.62
CA LYS A 5 0.45 21.45 6.34
C LYS A 5 -1.04 21.49 6.67
N GLU A 6 -1.80 22.32 5.96
CA GLU A 6 -3.24 22.20 5.93
C GLU A 6 -3.57 20.90 5.16
N PHE A 7 -4.13 19.92 5.86
CA PHE A 7 -4.69 18.72 5.23
C PHE A 7 -5.84 19.16 4.35
N SER A 8 -5.67 19.11 3.02
CA SER A 8 -6.71 19.57 2.08
C SER A 8 -7.99 18.73 2.18
N THR A 9 -7.85 17.47 2.60
CA THR A 9 -8.95 16.51 2.77
C THR A 9 -9.35 16.30 4.25
N GLY A 10 -8.59 16.84 5.21
CA GLY A 10 -8.80 16.60 6.64
C GLY A 10 -8.38 15.20 7.13
N ASN A 11 -7.78 14.35 6.28
CA ASN A 11 -7.33 13.00 6.62
C ASN A 11 -5.91 12.72 6.09
N CYS A 12 -4.96 12.53 7.02
CA CYS A 12 -3.56 12.27 6.68
C CYS A 12 -3.33 10.98 5.88
N VAL A 13 -4.16 9.94 6.05
CA VAL A 13 -4.04 8.68 5.29
C VAL A 13 -4.43 8.91 3.83
N CYS A 14 -5.46 9.71 3.57
CA CYS A 14 -5.91 10.02 2.22
C CYS A 14 -4.84 10.77 1.42
N ASP A 15 -4.25 11.81 2.02
CA ASP A 15 -3.19 12.59 1.39
C ASP A 15 -1.94 11.71 1.10
N ILE A 16 -1.50 10.88 2.05
CA ILE A 16 -0.34 9.99 1.85
C ILE A 16 -0.58 8.97 0.72
N LEU A 17 -1.77 8.37 0.64
CA LEU A 17 -2.03 7.40 -0.43
C LEU A 17 -2.16 8.07 -1.81
N LYS A 18 -2.63 9.33 -1.87
CA LYS A 18 -2.61 10.13 -3.11
C LYS A 18 -1.17 10.39 -3.54
N ASP A 19 -0.29 10.81 -2.63
CA ASP A 19 1.15 11.03 -2.91
C ASP A 19 1.81 9.75 -3.45
N ILE A 20 1.44 8.56 -2.95
CA ILE A 20 1.95 7.27 -3.45
C ILE A 20 1.51 7.02 -4.90
N VAL A 21 0.24 7.27 -5.22
CA VAL A 21 -0.27 7.08 -6.59
C VAL A 21 0.38 8.06 -7.55
N GLU A 22 0.56 9.32 -7.13
CA GLU A 22 1.25 10.34 -7.93
C GLU A 22 2.72 9.97 -8.17
N ALA A 23 3.45 9.52 -7.14
CA ALA A 23 4.83 9.06 -7.28
C ALA A 23 4.99 7.81 -8.16
N GLN A 24 3.94 6.97 -8.24
CA GLN A 24 3.88 5.85 -9.18
C GLN A 24 3.58 6.28 -10.62
N GLN A 25 3.10 7.51 -10.84
CA GLN A 25 2.61 8.01 -12.14
C GLN A 25 3.46 9.14 -12.76
N ASP A 26 4.13 10.01 -11.99
CA ASP A 26 4.94 11.12 -12.53
C ASP A 26 6.02 11.64 -11.56
N VAL A 27 7.12 12.18 -12.10
CA VAL A 27 8.38 12.52 -11.37
C VAL A 27 8.46 14.01 -11.03
N VAL A 28 7.99 14.48 -9.85
CA VAL A 28 8.33 15.82 -9.29
C VAL A 28 8.29 15.91 -7.74
N GLU A 29 9.47 16.23 -7.16
CA GLU A 29 9.84 17.14 -6.04
C GLU A 29 9.32 17.01 -4.55
N ASN A 30 10.15 16.34 -3.72
CA ASN A 30 10.91 16.81 -2.53
C ASN A 30 10.29 17.00 -1.09
N CYS A 31 10.97 16.29 -0.14
CA CYS A 31 11.30 16.55 1.28
C CYS A 31 10.32 16.25 2.46
N CYS A 32 10.57 15.13 3.19
CA CYS A 32 10.75 14.87 4.65
C CYS A 32 10.73 13.35 5.04
N ILE A 33 11.90 12.73 5.27
CA ILE A 33 12.13 11.27 5.47
C ILE A 33 11.18 10.59 6.49
N THR A 34 10.12 9.96 5.97
CA THR A 34 9.38 8.85 6.60
C THR A 34 9.66 7.56 5.81
N SER A 35 9.33 6.37 6.34
CA SER A 35 9.56 5.08 5.63
C SER A 35 8.96 5.05 4.21
N CYS A 36 7.90 5.84 3.99
CA CYS A 36 7.27 6.04 2.70
C CYS A 36 8.16 6.78 1.71
N GLU A 37 8.83 7.84 2.13
CA GLU A 37 9.65 8.64 1.22
C GLU A 37 10.92 7.93 0.75
N ARG A 38 11.54 7.09 1.58
CA ARG A 38 12.68 6.27 1.14
C ARG A 38 12.25 5.30 0.04
N SER A 39 11.13 4.64 0.25
CA SER A 39 10.55 3.71 -0.71
C SER A 39 10.14 4.43 -2.00
N ILE A 40 9.63 5.66 -1.89
CA ILE A 40 9.33 6.53 -3.05
C ILE A 40 10.61 7.00 -3.74
N SER A 41 11.64 7.40 -3.01
CA SER A 41 12.94 7.83 -3.56
C SER A 41 13.68 6.67 -4.25
N ASP A 42 13.57 5.46 -3.72
CA ASP A 42 14.12 4.23 -4.32
C ASP A 42 13.41 3.87 -5.64
N LEU A 43 12.13 4.21 -5.78
CA LEU A 43 11.40 4.14 -7.06
C LEU A 43 11.86 5.21 -8.05
N LEU A 44 12.21 6.40 -7.57
CA LEU A 44 12.49 7.58 -8.39
C LEU A 44 13.95 7.75 -8.84
N GLY A 45 14.89 6.97 -8.29
CA GLY A 45 16.28 6.78 -8.75
C GLY A 45 16.97 7.96 -9.45
N GLU A 46 17.82 8.71 -8.73
CA GLU A 46 18.92 9.43 -9.38
C GLU A 46 19.86 8.41 -10.05
N SER A 47 19.93 8.47 -11.38
CA SER A 47 20.82 7.71 -12.31
C SER A 47 20.18 6.45 -12.95
N ASP A 48 19.65 6.65 -14.16
CA ASP A 48 19.99 5.89 -15.37
C ASP A 48 20.18 4.36 -15.17
N ASN A 49 19.06 3.65 -14.94
CA ASN A 49 18.74 2.25 -15.28
C ASN A 49 17.56 1.79 -14.41
N GLY A 50 16.36 1.64 -14.99
CA GLY A 50 15.12 1.35 -14.25
C GLY A 50 15.25 0.17 -13.27
N ASN A 51 15.05 0.44 -11.97
CA ASN A 51 15.25 -0.50 -10.86
C ASN A 51 14.29 -1.71 -10.85
N GLY A 52 13.34 -1.81 -11.78
CA GLY A 52 12.40 -2.93 -11.87
C GLY A 52 11.37 -3.00 -10.72
N LEU A 53 11.38 -2.04 -9.80
CA LEU A 53 10.44 -1.89 -8.70
C LEU A 53 9.20 -1.11 -9.18
N ASP A 54 8.01 -1.61 -8.89
CA ASP A 54 6.75 -1.08 -9.47
C ASP A 54 5.68 -0.74 -8.43
N THR A 55 5.94 -1.02 -7.15
CA THR A 55 4.99 -0.74 -6.08
C THR A 55 5.67 -0.46 -4.73
N VAL A 56 5.02 0.37 -3.93
CA VAL A 56 5.30 0.54 -2.50
C VAL A 56 4.20 -0.20 -1.74
N PRO A 57 4.49 -1.37 -1.14
CA PRO A 57 3.50 -2.07 -0.32
C PRO A 57 3.14 -1.24 0.91
N VAL A 58 1.85 -1.20 1.24
CA VAL A 58 1.34 -0.49 2.43
C VAL A 58 0.59 -1.44 3.35
N ILE A 59 0.64 -1.13 4.65
CA ILE A 59 -0.21 -1.70 5.69
C ILE A 59 -1.09 -0.57 6.22
N LEU A 60 -2.40 -0.77 6.24
CA LEU A 60 -3.37 0.18 6.78
C LEU A 60 -3.79 -0.24 8.18
N TYR A 61 -4.12 0.71 9.05
CA TYR A 61 -4.51 0.42 10.44
C TYR A 61 -5.85 1.07 10.75
N CYS A 62 -6.79 0.25 11.22
CA CYS A 62 -8.16 0.69 11.52
C CYS A 62 -8.17 1.66 12.70
N LYS A 63 -9.05 2.66 12.65
CA LYS A 63 -9.29 3.62 13.75
C LYS A 63 -9.62 2.91 15.07
N ASP A 64 -10.33 1.80 15.00
CA ASP A 64 -10.74 1.02 16.18
C ASP A 64 -9.60 0.13 16.68
N GLY A 65 -8.79 0.70 17.59
CA GLY A 65 -7.79 -0.04 18.35
C GLY A 65 -6.45 -0.27 17.63
N CYS A 66 -6.13 0.54 16.62
CA CYS A 66 -4.84 0.52 15.91
C CYS A 66 -4.45 -0.87 15.40
N LYS A 67 -5.44 -1.65 14.93
CA LYS A 67 -5.21 -2.99 14.39
C LYS A 67 -4.90 -2.92 12.90
N PRO A 68 -3.94 -3.72 12.40
CA PRO A 68 -3.67 -3.79 10.98
C PRO A 68 -4.91 -4.31 10.24
N PHE A 69 -5.22 -3.68 9.13
CA PHE A 69 -6.34 -4.01 8.27
C PHE A 69 -6.03 -5.30 7.51
N LYS A 70 -6.91 -6.28 7.66
CA LYS A 70 -6.84 -7.55 6.97
C LYS A 70 -7.84 -7.53 5.83
N GLY A 71 -7.32 -7.51 4.60
CA GLY A 71 -8.12 -7.60 3.39
C GLY A 71 -8.41 -9.06 3.08
N PHE A 72 -9.58 -9.32 2.49
CA PHE A 72 -10.00 -10.65 2.06
C PHE A 72 -10.49 -10.55 0.62
N GLY A 73 -10.22 -11.58 -0.18
CA GLY A 73 -10.81 -11.73 -1.50
C GLY A 73 -10.54 -13.11 -2.08
N ALA A 74 -11.24 -13.41 -3.17
CA ALA A 74 -11.02 -14.61 -3.97
C ALA A 74 -10.43 -14.18 -5.32
N ASP A 75 -9.71 -15.10 -5.96
CA ASP A 75 -9.25 -14.90 -7.33
C ASP A 75 -10.48 -14.69 -8.25
N PRO A 76 -10.51 -13.63 -9.07
CA PRO A 76 -11.64 -13.37 -9.96
C PRO A 76 -11.83 -14.44 -11.04
N ASP A 77 -10.76 -15.15 -11.43
CA ASP A 77 -10.77 -16.19 -12.46
C ASP A 77 -11.02 -17.59 -11.89
N ASP A 78 -10.79 -17.80 -10.58
CA ASP A 78 -11.07 -19.04 -9.87
C ASP A 78 -11.68 -18.78 -8.49
N ILE A 79 -13.02 -18.67 -8.45
CA ILE A 79 -13.80 -18.55 -7.20
C ILE A 79 -13.83 -19.92 -6.49
N GLY A 80 -12.68 -20.34 -5.97
CA GLY A 80 -12.50 -21.52 -5.13
C GLY A 80 -12.09 -21.13 -3.73
N ASP A 81 -10.86 -20.65 -3.60
CA ASP A 81 -10.25 -20.34 -2.30
C ASP A 81 -10.18 -18.83 -2.04
N MET A 82 -10.67 -18.42 -0.87
CA MET A 82 -10.44 -17.07 -0.36
C MET A 82 -9.07 -16.98 0.28
N MET A 83 -8.40 -15.85 0.05
CA MET A 83 -7.16 -15.50 0.70
C MET A 83 -7.28 -14.16 1.42
N ALA A 84 -6.40 -13.97 2.39
CA ALA A 84 -6.26 -12.73 3.12
C ALA A 84 -4.84 -12.18 2.97
N SER A 85 -4.73 -10.86 3.05
CA SER A 85 -3.44 -10.18 3.13
C SER A 85 -3.52 -8.92 3.99
N PHE A 86 -2.40 -8.58 4.60
CA PHE A 86 -2.15 -7.31 5.29
C PHE A 86 -1.36 -6.31 4.44
N PHE A 87 -0.83 -6.75 3.30
CA PHE A 87 -0.03 -5.93 2.39
C PHE A 87 -0.83 -5.59 1.15
N PHE A 88 -0.80 -4.30 0.79
CA PHE A 88 -1.57 -3.80 -0.32
C PHE A 88 -0.72 -2.95 -1.27
N ARG A 89 -1.04 -3.04 -2.55
CA ARG A 89 -0.65 -2.06 -3.57
C ARG A 89 -1.81 -1.10 -3.76
N VAL A 90 -1.53 0.19 -3.68
CA VAL A 90 -2.53 1.22 -4.00
C VAL A 90 -2.61 1.33 -5.52
N LYS A 91 -3.79 1.14 -6.12
CA LYS A 91 -4.00 1.30 -7.56
C LYS A 91 -4.51 2.68 -7.93
N ARG A 92 -5.44 3.20 -7.12
CA ARG A 92 -6.10 4.48 -7.35
C ARG A 92 -6.64 5.02 -6.02
N VAL A 93 -6.62 6.33 -5.86
CA VAL A 93 -7.35 7.05 -4.82
C VAL A 93 -8.25 8.06 -5.52
N ASP A 94 -9.54 8.02 -5.20
CA ASP A 94 -10.55 8.94 -5.72
C ASP A 94 -10.63 10.20 -4.84
N ASP A 95 -11.27 11.27 -5.34
CA ASP A 95 -11.35 12.57 -4.65
C ASP A 95 -12.06 12.49 -3.29
N ASP A 96 -13.03 11.57 -3.16
CA ASP A 96 -13.80 11.31 -1.95
C ASP A 96 -13.04 10.50 -0.87
N CYS A 97 -11.72 10.34 -1.02
CA CYS A 97 -10.88 9.49 -0.16
C CYS A 97 -11.26 8.01 -0.15
N CYS A 98 -11.88 7.54 -1.23
CA CYS A 98 -12.00 6.12 -1.54
C CYS A 98 -10.74 5.65 -2.25
N ALA A 99 -10.24 4.45 -1.92
CA ALA A 99 -9.08 3.87 -2.60
C ALA A 99 -9.39 2.48 -3.13
N VAL A 100 -8.82 2.17 -4.28
CA VAL A 100 -8.74 0.81 -4.82
C VAL A 100 -7.38 0.25 -4.45
N LEU A 101 -7.39 -0.83 -3.69
CA LEU A 101 -6.20 -1.54 -3.23
C LEU A 101 -6.17 -2.93 -3.87
N GLU A 102 -4.99 -3.39 -4.25
CA GLU A 102 -4.74 -4.76 -4.67
C GLU A 102 -4.03 -5.52 -3.56
N LEU A 103 -4.47 -6.75 -3.25
CA LEU A 103 -3.80 -7.60 -2.27
C LEU A 103 -2.43 -8.03 -2.81
N LEU A 104 -1.40 -7.87 -2.00
CA LEU A 104 -0.06 -8.38 -2.27
C LEU A 104 0.22 -9.62 -1.42
N ARG A 105 0.76 -10.67 -2.04
CA ARG A 105 1.02 -11.93 -1.35
C ARG A 105 2.16 -12.70 -1.99
N ASP A 106 2.88 -13.50 -1.21
CA ASP A 106 3.81 -14.49 -1.75
C ASP A 106 3.01 -15.65 -2.39
N PRO A 107 3.23 -15.98 -3.67
CA PRO A 107 2.61 -17.14 -4.31
C PRO A 107 2.90 -18.49 -3.63
N HIS A 108 3.98 -18.58 -2.83
CA HIS A 108 4.38 -19.78 -2.10
C HIS A 108 3.90 -19.80 -0.65
N ASP A 109 3.18 -18.75 -0.21
CA ASP A 109 2.62 -18.69 1.14
C ASP A 109 1.38 -19.60 1.22
N ASN A 110 1.58 -20.74 1.87
CA ASN A 110 0.58 -21.78 2.08
C ASN A 110 -0.46 -21.43 3.18
N ASN A 111 -0.33 -20.29 3.88
CA ASN A 111 -1.28 -19.86 4.91
C ASN A 111 -2.24 -18.80 4.36
N PRO A 112 -3.38 -19.18 3.74
CA PRO A 112 -4.29 -18.22 3.11
C PRO A 112 -4.93 -17.23 4.08
N ASN A 113 -4.83 -17.45 5.41
CA ASN A 113 -5.51 -16.67 6.42
C ASN A 113 -4.60 -16.31 7.61
N PRO A 114 -3.53 -15.53 7.40
CA PRO A 114 -2.59 -15.14 8.45
C PRO A 114 -3.27 -14.33 9.56
N CYS A 115 -2.96 -14.60 10.82
CA CYS A 115 -3.55 -13.89 11.96
C CYS A 115 -2.89 -12.52 12.20
N ASP A 116 -1.62 -12.37 11.84
CA ASP A 116 -0.81 -11.16 12.03
C ASP A 116 0.02 -10.85 10.78
N PRO A 117 0.31 -9.57 10.47
CA PRO A 117 1.21 -9.20 9.37
C PRO A 117 2.56 -9.92 9.38
N VAL A 118 3.10 -10.27 10.55
CA VAL A 118 4.41 -10.96 10.65
C VAL A 118 4.36 -12.44 10.23
N GLU A 119 3.17 -13.02 10.07
CA GLU A 119 3.01 -14.39 9.58
C GLU A 119 3.13 -14.49 8.05
N GLN A 120 3.12 -13.36 7.34
CA GLN A 120 3.28 -13.30 5.89
C GLN A 120 4.72 -12.95 5.50
N ASP A 121 5.28 -13.66 4.52
CA ASP A 121 6.59 -13.29 3.97
C ASP A 121 6.49 -11.98 3.16
N THR A 122 7.48 -11.11 3.35
CA THR A 122 7.59 -9.80 2.69
C THR A 122 8.60 -9.80 1.55
N LYS A 123 9.42 -10.85 1.41
CA LYS A 123 10.47 -10.91 0.38
C LYS A 123 9.94 -11.08 -1.05
N PRO A 124 8.93 -11.94 -1.32
CA PRO A 124 8.40 -12.13 -2.67
C PRO A 124 6.93 -11.67 -2.80
N LEU A 125 6.59 -10.48 -2.28
CA LEU A 125 5.24 -9.93 -2.43
C LEU A 125 4.90 -9.72 -3.92
N ARG A 126 3.84 -10.39 -4.39
CA ARG A 126 3.33 -10.25 -5.77
C ARG A 126 1.90 -9.77 -5.79
N ALA A 127 1.56 -9.08 -6.89
CA ALA A 127 0.20 -8.71 -7.23
C ALA A 127 -0.66 -9.97 -7.42
N THR A 128 -1.77 -10.04 -6.68
CA THR A 128 -2.71 -11.17 -6.78
C THR A 128 -3.80 -10.96 -7.82
N GLY A 129 -3.98 -9.75 -8.37
CA GLY A 129 -5.14 -9.39 -9.19
C GLY A 129 -6.40 -9.09 -8.37
N ILE A 130 -6.42 -9.41 -7.07
CA ILE A 130 -7.57 -9.23 -6.20
C ILE A 130 -7.61 -7.78 -5.72
N CYS A 131 -8.60 -7.04 -6.20
CA CYS A 131 -8.80 -5.64 -5.86
C CYS A 131 -9.97 -5.44 -4.88
N ILE A 132 -9.78 -4.58 -3.90
CA ILE A 132 -10.79 -4.17 -2.92
C ILE A 132 -10.92 -2.64 -2.90
N THR A 133 -12.12 -2.15 -2.63
CA THR A 133 -12.37 -0.72 -2.43
C THR A 133 -12.55 -0.43 -0.94
N VAL A 134 -11.82 0.58 -0.44
CA VAL A 134 -11.88 0.97 0.97
C VAL A 134 -12.08 2.48 1.10
N ASP A 135 -12.74 2.89 2.17
CA ASP A 135 -12.80 4.29 2.59
C ASP A 135 -11.60 4.59 3.49
N LEU A 136 -10.73 5.52 3.06
CA LEU A 136 -9.53 5.88 3.82
C LEU A 136 -9.85 6.62 5.12
N ASN A 137 -11.08 7.11 5.28
CA ASN A 137 -11.58 7.65 6.54
C ASN A 137 -11.80 6.58 7.61
N CYS A 138 -11.69 5.28 7.30
CA CYS A 138 -11.75 4.22 8.31
C CYS A 138 -10.38 3.93 8.96
N PHE A 139 -9.29 4.49 8.44
CA PHE A 139 -7.93 4.21 8.93
C PHE A 139 -7.35 5.40 9.70
N CYS A 140 -6.51 5.11 10.69
CA CYS A 140 -5.83 6.11 11.51
C CYS A 140 -4.33 6.23 11.21
N HIS A 141 -3.76 5.18 10.62
CA HIS A 141 -2.31 5.07 10.42
C HIS A 141 -2.03 4.22 9.18
N VAL A 142 -0.93 4.53 8.51
CA VAL A 142 -0.41 3.80 7.35
C VAL A 142 1.08 3.56 7.55
N THR A 143 1.53 2.35 7.23
CA THR A 143 2.95 1.99 7.21
C THR A 143 3.34 1.63 5.79
N CYS A 144 4.33 2.33 5.23
CA CYS A 144 4.91 1.97 3.94
C CYS A 144 6.14 1.07 4.13
N LEU A 145 6.19 0.01 3.34
CA LEU A 145 7.31 -0.91 3.24
C LEU A 145 8.25 -0.51 2.10
N PRO A 146 9.51 -1.00 2.08
CA PRO A 146 10.42 -0.80 0.97
C PRO A 146 9.79 -1.14 -0.37
N ALA A 147 10.18 -0.40 -1.42
CA ALA A 147 9.69 -0.65 -2.76
C ALA A 147 10.09 -2.06 -3.25
N VAL A 148 9.15 -2.74 -3.90
CA VAL A 148 9.33 -4.10 -4.44
C VAL A 148 8.90 -4.16 -5.90
N SER A 149 9.35 -5.20 -6.59
CA SER A 149 8.78 -5.61 -7.87
C SER A 149 7.70 -6.66 -7.58
N ALA A 150 6.44 -6.33 -7.84
CA ALA A 150 5.29 -7.18 -7.58
C ALA A 150 4.74 -7.86 -8.84
N PHE A 151 5.49 -7.86 -9.94
CA PHE A 151 5.18 -8.58 -11.19
C PHE A 151 5.34 -10.11 -11.08
#